data_AF-A0A4S2QYR6-F1
#
_entry.id   AF-A0A4S2QYR6-F1
#
_cell.length_a   1.000
_cell.length_b   1.000
_cell.length_c   1.000
_cell.angle_alpha   90.00
_cell.angle_beta   90.00
_cell.angle_gamma   90.00
#
_symmetry.space_group_name_H-M   'P 1'
#
loop_
_entity.id
_entity.type
_entity.pdbx_description
1 polymer ?
#
loop_
_entity_poly.entity_id
_entity_poly.type
_entity_poly.pdbx_seq_one_letter_code
_entity_poly.pdbx_strand_id
1 'polypeptide(L)' 'MTQKLGRNGIPVRTSRDAAPAALAADRPSPVLADVTGMHPHTALRWVAYARRDSAAYLAARAEDDAEERKEANCRT' A
#
# COMPACT_ATOMS: atom_id res chain seq x y z
N MET A 1 -4.99 12.64 29.56
CA MET A 1 -3.70 11.96 29.82
C MET A 1 -2.80 12.00 28.58
N THR A 2 -2.28 13.16 28.17
CA THR A 2 -1.37 13.28 27.00
C THR A 2 -0.20 14.24 27.22
N GLN A 3 -0.22 15.01 28.31
CA GLN A 3 0.79 16.04 28.59
C GLN A 3 2.17 15.48 28.99
N LYS A 4 2.25 14.20 29.40
CA LYS A 4 3.47 13.60 29.97
C LYS A 4 4.41 12.96 28.94
N LEU A 5 4.07 13.02 27.65
CA LEU A 5 4.89 12.47 26.56
C LEU A 5 5.57 13.59 25.75
N GLY A 6 4.89 14.72 25.53
CA GLY A 6 5.47 15.89 24.83
C GLY A 6 6.62 16.54 25.60
N ARG A 7 6.66 16.38 26.92
CA ARG A 7 7.72 16.88 27.81
C ARG A 7 9.05 16.12 27.66
N ASN A 8 9.03 15.01 26.92
CA ASN A 8 10.14 14.07 26.77
C ASN A 8 10.76 14.18 25.37
N GLY A 9 10.36 15.19 24.58
CA GLY A 9 10.75 15.34 23.18
C GLY A 9 10.20 14.24 22.26
N ILE A 10 9.31 13.37 22.76
CA ILE A 10 8.67 12.32 21.97
C ILE A 10 7.45 12.96 21.31
N PRO A 11 7.48 13.21 19.99
CA PRO A 11 6.31 13.67 19.28
C PRO A 11 5.23 12.59 19.37
N VAL A 12 4.23 12.81 20.22
CA VAL A 12 3.03 11.96 20.34
C VAL A 12 2.31 11.80 18.98
N ARG A 13 2.61 12.72 18.05
CA ARG A 13 2.14 12.79 16.65
C ARG A 13 3.23 12.61 15.57
N THR A 14 4.36 11.95 15.84
CA THR A 14 5.00 11.15 14.76
C THR A 14 4.18 9.87 14.60
N SER A 15 2.87 10.04 14.48
CA SER A 15 2.07 10.04 13.27
C SER A 15 1.81 8.59 12.93
N ARG A 16 0.69 8.11 13.43
CA ARG A 16 0.12 6.80 13.08
C ARG A 16 0.06 6.60 11.56
N ASP A 17 0.10 7.70 10.81
CA ASP A 17 0.14 7.83 9.37
C ASP A 17 1.52 7.58 8.74
N ALA A 18 2.61 7.64 9.50
CA ALA A 18 3.96 7.43 9.00
C ALA A 18 4.20 5.96 8.62
N ALA A 19 3.68 5.02 9.40
CA ALA A 19 3.79 3.59 9.07
C ALA A 19 2.98 3.21 7.81
N PRO A 20 1.69 3.60 7.66
CA PRO A 20 0.95 3.45 6.42
C PRO A 20 1.56 4.19 5.24
N ALA A 21 2.07 5.41 5.43
CA ALA A 21 2.73 6.16 4.35
C ALA A 21 4.04 5.50 3.89
N ALA A 22 4.86 5.00 4.83
CA ALA A 22 6.08 4.25 4.50
C ALA A 22 5.77 2.90 3.83
N LEU A 23 4.71 2.21 4.26
CA LEU A 23 4.28 0.95 3.66
C LEU A 23 3.62 1.15 2.28
N ALA A 24 2.80 2.19 2.11
CA ALA A 24 2.25 2.59 0.82
C ALA A 24 3.33 3.10 -0.15
N ALA A 25 4.41 3.67 0.41
CA ALA A 25 5.60 3.99 -0.36
C ALA A 25 6.38 2.74 -0.77
N ASP A 26 6.16 1.56 -0.18
CA ASP A 26 6.72 0.27 -0.61
C ASP A 26 5.76 -0.53 -1.52
N ARG A 27 4.43 -0.42 -1.30
CA ARG A 27 3.44 -1.38 -1.84
C ARG A 27 2.18 -0.74 -2.44
N PRO A 28 1.61 -1.37 -3.50
CA PRO A 28 0.38 -0.91 -4.14
C PRO A 28 -0.85 -1.06 -3.24
N SER A 29 -1.84 -0.20 -3.47
CA SER A 29 -3.07 -0.07 -2.66
C SER A 29 -3.84 -1.38 -2.37
N PRO A 30 -4.05 -2.31 -3.33
CA PRO A 30 -4.76 -3.55 -3.03
C PRO A 30 -3.99 -4.44 -2.04
N VAL A 31 -2.68 -4.56 -2.21
CA VAL A 31 -1.81 -5.28 -1.26
C VAL A 31 -1.81 -4.60 0.11
N LEU A 32 -1.84 -3.26 0.13
CA LEU A 32 -1.94 -2.50 1.37
C LEU A 32 -3.26 -2.73 2.10
N ALA A 33 -4.38 -2.81 1.37
CA ALA A 33 -5.70 -3.08 1.92
C ALA A 33 -5.76 -4.48 2.53
N ASP A 34 -5.26 -5.49 1.81
CA ASP A 34 -5.25 -6.88 2.26
C ASP A 34 -4.36 -7.09 3.50
N VAL A 35 -3.14 -6.56 3.48
CA VAL A 35 -2.18 -6.73 4.59
C VAL A 35 -2.61 -5.97 5.84
N THR A 36 -3.28 -4.82 5.68
CA THR A 36 -3.67 -3.97 6.81
C THR A 36 -5.13 -4.20 7.24
N GLY A 37 -5.90 -4.99 6.49
CA GLY A 37 -7.34 -5.17 6.69
C GLY A 37 -8.14 -3.87 6.53
N MET A 38 -7.59 -2.86 5.85
CA MET A 38 -8.23 -1.54 5.74
C MET A 38 -9.15 -1.47 4.53
N HIS A 39 -10.17 -0.61 4.63
CA HIS A 39 -11.07 -0.36 3.51
C HIS A 39 -10.29 0.10 2.26
N PRO A 40 -10.57 -0.43 1.06
CA PRO A 40 -9.80 -0.14 -0.16
C PRO A 40 -9.66 1.36 -0.45
N HIS A 41 -10.71 2.13 -0.17
CA HIS A 41 -10.71 3.58 -0.37
C HIS A 41 -9.71 4.32 0.54
N THR A 42 -9.45 3.81 1.75
CA THR A 42 -8.43 4.35 2.66
C THR A 42 -7.04 4.03 2.15
N ALA A 43 -6.82 2.83 1.60
CA ALA A 43 -5.56 2.44 0.99
C ALA A 43 -5.22 3.31 -0.23
N LEU A 44 -6.21 3.62 -1.07
CA LEU A 44 -6.04 4.52 -2.22
C LEU A 44 -5.60 5.93 -1.80
N ARG A 45 -6.19 6.45 -0.71
CA ARG A 45 -5.81 7.76 -0.16
C ARG A 45 -4.35 7.78 0.32
N TRP A 46 -3.87 6.68 0.91
CA TRP A 46 -2.47 6.55 1.34
C TRP A 46 -1.49 6.45 0.18
N VAL A 47 -1.83 5.71 -0.88
CA VAL A 47 -0.99 5.63 -2.09
C VAL A 47 -0.92 6.98 -2.81
N ALA A 48 -2.05 7.70 -2.91
CA ALA A 48 -2.08 9.05 -3.46
C ALA A 48 -1.25 10.03 -2.61
N TYR A 49 -1.32 9.91 -1.28
CA TYR A 49 -0.53 10.70 -0.35
C TYR A 49 0.99 10.41 -0.46
N ALA A 50 1.37 9.14 -0.62
CA ALA A 50 2.76 8.72 -0.84
C ALA A 50 3.28 9.06 -2.25
N ARG A 51 2.42 9.56 -3.16
CA ARG A 51 2.69 9.90 -4.57
C ARG A 51 3.48 8.82 -5.33
N ARG A 52 3.31 7.54 -5.00
CA ARG A 52 4.00 6.46 -5.68
C ARG A 52 3.24 6.05 -6.94
N ASP A 53 3.94 6.00 -8.06
CA ASP A 53 3.43 5.39 -9.29
C ASP A 53 3.39 3.86 -9.13
N SER A 54 2.19 3.29 -9.25
CA SER A 54 1.96 1.85 -9.17
C SER A 54 1.72 1.23 -10.55
N ALA A 55 1.89 1.99 -11.63
CA ALA A 55 1.60 1.51 -12.98
C ALA A 55 2.52 0.36 -13.37
N ALA A 56 3.80 0.41 -12.95
CA ALA A 56 4.76 -0.66 -13.19
C ALA A 56 4.34 -2.00 -12.55
N TYR A 57 3.79 -1.98 -11.34
CA TYR A 57 3.30 -3.20 -10.68
C TYR A 57 2.06 -3.76 -11.38
N LEU A 58 1.14 -2.89 -11.80
CA LEU A 58 -0.05 -3.30 -12.55
C LEU A 58 0.29 -3.86 -13.94
N ALA A 59 1.29 -3.29 -14.62
CA ALA A 59 1.79 -3.80 -15.88
C ALA A 59 2.38 -5.21 -15.73
N ALA A 60 3.27 -5.42 -14.75
CA ALA A 60 3.85 -6.73 -14.49
C ALA A 60 2.79 -7.80 -14.15
N ARG A 61 1.74 -7.45 -13.39
CA ARG A 61 0.62 -8.37 -13.13
C ARG A 61 -0.22 -8.68 -14.35
N ALA A 62 -0.47 -7.68 -15.20
CA ALA A 62 -1.21 -7.90 -16.44
C ALA A 62 -0.44 -8.80 -17.42
N GLU A 63 0.89 -8.75 -17.40
CA GLU A 63 1.78 -9.65 -18.15
C GLU A 63 1.70 -11.09 -17.60
N ASP A 64 1.76 -11.28 -16.29
CA ASP A 64 1.59 -12.59 -15.62
C ASP A 64 0.22 -13.22 -15.97
N ASP A 65 -0.87 -12.46 -15.84
CA ASP A 65 -2.23 -12.90 -16.19
C ASP A 65 -2.36 -13.22 -17.69
N ALA A 66 -1.62 -12.53 -18.55
CA ALA A 66 -1.60 -12.82 -19.98
C ALA A 66 -0.85 -14.13 -20.28
N GLU A 67 0.24 -14.40 -19.55
CA GLU A 67 1.03 -15.62 -19.72
C GLU A 67 0.28 -16.85 -19.20
N GLU A 68 -0.35 -16.78 -18.03
CA GLU A 68 -1.19 -17.87 -17.50
C GLU A 68 -2.35 -18.22 -18.46
N ARG A 69 -2.97 -17.21 -19.07
CA ARG A 69 -4.02 -17.43 -20.08
C ARG A 69 -3.51 -18.09 -21.34
N LYS A 70 -2.30 -17.74 -21.82
CA LYS A 70 -1.69 -18.44 -22.96
C LYS A 70 -1.39 -19.89 -22.61
N GLU A 71 -0.85 -20.15 -21.42
CA GLU A 71 -0.53 -21.51 -20.99
C GLU A 71 -1.80 -22.37 -20.86
N ALA A 72 -2.87 -21.82 -20.29
CA ALA A 72 -4.17 -22.48 -20.21
C ALA A 72 -4.76 -22.78 -21.61
N ASN A 73 -4.58 -21.86 -22.56
CA ASN A 73 -5.04 -22.02 -23.93
C ASN A 73 -4.18 -23.02 -24.74
N CYS A 74 -2.89 -23.16 -24.44
CA CYS A 74 -2.03 -24.18 -25.04
C CYS A 74 -2.26 -25.59 -24.47
N ARG A 75 -2.85 -25.69 -23.28
CA ARG A 75 -3.16 -26.96 -22.60
C ARG A 75 -4.49 -27.56 -23.05
N THR A 76 -5.30 -26.81 -23.80
CA THR A 76 -6.60 -27.22 -24.36
C THR A 76 -6.44 -27.63 -25.81
#